data_AF-A0A2X2Y6C4-F1
#
_entry.id   AF-A0A2X2Y6C4-F1
#
_cell.length_a   1.000
_cell.length_b   1.000
_cell.length_c   1.000
_cell.angle_alpha   90.00
_cell.angle_beta   90.00
_cell.angle_gamma   90.00
#
_symmetry.space_group_name_H-M   'P 1'
#
loop_
_entity.id
_entity.type
_entity.pdbx_description
1 polymer ?
#
loop_
_entity_poly.entity_id
_entity_poly.type
_entity_poly.pdbx_seq_one_letter_code
_entity_poly.pdbx_strand_id
1 'polypeptide(L)' 'MSDVLSPREKEIIQMRYGLLDGDIKTQREIAGILGISRSYVSRIEKKALKKLNKEFKC' A
#
# COMPACT_ATOMS: atom_id res chain seq x y z
N MET A 1 8.18 -11.07 15.28
CA MET A 1 8.57 -10.06 14.28
C MET A 1 7.32 -9.28 13.94
N SER A 2 7.23 -8.04 14.39
CA SER A 2 6.05 -7.19 14.21
C SER A 2 6.00 -6.74 12.75
N ASP A 3 4.99 -7.13 11.98
CA ASP A 3 4.78 -6.55 10.65
C ASP A 3 4.63 -5.03 10.79
N VAL A 4 5.55 -4.27 10.18
CA VAL A 4 5.60 -2.80 10.19
C VAL A 4 4.31 -2.19 9.62
N LEU A 5 3.75 -2.86 8.62
CA LEU A 5 2.52 -2.47 7.93
C LEU A 5 1.34 -3.27 8.47
N SER A 6 0.18 -2.61 8.56
CA SER A 6 -1.08 -3.35 8.76
C SER A 6 -1.39 -4.23 7.55
N PRO A 7 -2.23 -5.28 7.69
CA PRO A 7 -2.61 -6.12 6.56
C PRO A 7 -3.15 -5.33 5.36
N ARG A 8 -3.95 -4.28 5.63
CA ARG A 8 -4.50 -3.40 4.59
C ARG A 8 -3.45 -2.49 3.95
N GLU A 9 -2.50 -1.99 4.74
CA GLU A 9 -1.37 -1.21 4.22
C GLU A 9 -0.48 -2.09 3.32
N LYS A 10 -0.21 -3.33 3.75
CA LYS A 10 0.57 -4.32 3.01
C LYS A 10 -0.09 -4.70 1.69
N GLU A 11 -1.39 -5.02 1.72
CA GLU A 11 -2.19 -5.35 0.53
C GLU A 11 -2.13 -4.21 -0.52
N ILE A 12 -2.34 -2.97 -0.10
CA ILE A 12 -2.30 -1.80 -1.00
C ILE A 12 -0.90 -1.61 -1.59
N ILE A 13 0.16 -1.72 -0.78
CA ILE A 13 1.54 -1.59 -1.27
C ILE A 13 1.91 -2.73 -2.22
N GLN A 14 1.50 -3.96 -1.92
CA GLN A 14 1.77 -5.11 -2.78
C GLN A 14 1.16 -4.94 -4.17
N MET A 15 -0.11 -4.54 -4.27
CA MET A 15 -0.75 -4.24 -5.56
C MET A 15 -0.16 -3.00 -6.24
N ARG A 16 0.20 -1.98 -5.47
CA ARG A 16 0.69 -0.70 -6.01
C ARG A 16 2.05 -0.83 -6.68
N TYR A 17 2.89 -1.73 -6.18
CA TYR A 17 4.26 -1.93 -6.66
C TYR A 17 4.45 -3.32 -7.31
N GLY A 18 3.38 -4.07 -7.59
CA GLY A 18 3.44 -5.37 -8.25
C GLY A 18 4.28 -6.41 -7.49
N LEU A 19 4.27 -6.38 -6.15
CA LEU A 19 5.19 -7.19 -5.34
C LEU A 19 4.80 -8.66 -5.25
N LEU A 20 3.61 -9.04 -5.75
CA LEU A 20 3.11 -10.41 -5.74
C LEU A 20 3.09 -11.03 -7.14
N ASP A 21 2.55 -10.30 -8.11
CA ASP A 21 2.25 -10.74 -9.46
C ASP A 21 3.08 -10.02 -10.54
N GLY A 22 3.90 -9.03 -10.15
CA GLY A 22 4.64 -8.18 -11.07
C GLY A 22 3.79 -7.11 -11.76
N ASP A 23 2.48 -7.05 -11.49
CA ASP A 23 1.55 -6.14 -12.15
C ASP A 23 1.30 -4.89 -11.30
N ILE A 24 1.65 -3.73 -11.85
CA ILE A 24 1.59 -2.46 -11.15
C ILE A 24 0.19 -1.87 -11.31
N LYS A 25 -0.53 -1.73 -10.21
CA LYS A 25 -1.88 -1.14 -10.21
C LYS A 25 -1.86 0.33 -9.81
N THR A 26 -2.65 1.14 -10.50
CA THR A 26 -2.92 2.53 -10.13
C THR A 26 -3.75 2.62 -8.86
N GLN A 27 -3.68 3.75 -8.16
CA GLN A 27 -4.57 4.01 -7.01
C GLN A 27 -6.06 3.94 -7.39
N ARG A 28 -6.41 4.24 -8.66
CA ARG A 28 -7.79 4.15 -9.15
C ARG A 28 -8.21 2.69 -9.36
N GLU A 29 -7.35 1.86 -9.93
CA GLU A 29 -7.63 0.43 -10.09
C GLU A 29 -7.73 -0.26 -8.73
N ILE A 30 -6.80 0.03 -7.82
CA ILE A 30 -6.83 -0.48 -6.44
C ILE A 30 -8.13 -0.04 -5.74
N ALA A 31 -8.53 1.22 -5.91
CA ALA A 31 -9.79 1.73 -5.37
C ALA A 31 -11.00 0.95 -5.91
N GLY A 32 -11.02 0.66 -7.21
CA GLY A 32 -12.05 -0.16 -7.84
C GLY A 32 -12.09 -1.59 -7.30
N ILE A 33 -10.93 -2.25 -7.20
CA ILE A 33 -10.80 -3.62 -6.67
C ILE A 33 -11.27 -3.69 -5.21
N LEU A 34 -10.89 -2.70 -4.41
CA LEU A 34 -11.13 -2.69 -2.97
C LEU A 34 -12.47 -2.06 -2.56
N GLY A 35 -13.26 -1.54 -3.51
CA GLY A 35 -14.54 -0.89 -3.24
C GLY A 35 -14.42 0.38 -2.37
N ILE A 36 -13.30 1.10 -2.47
CA ILE A 36 -13.04 2.31 -1.67
C ILE A 36 -12.67 3.50 -2.57
N SER A 37 -12.65 4.71 -2.01
CA SER A 37 -12.24 5.89 -2.78
C SER A 37 -10.75 5.89 -3.09
N ARG A 38 -10.38 6.41 -4.27
CA ARG A 38 -8.97 6.66 -4.66
C ARG A 38 -8.23 7.49 -3.61
N SER A 39 -8.88 8.52 -3.06
CA SER A 39 -8.30 9.36 -2.01
C SER A 39 -7.99 8.56 -0.73
N TYR A 40 -8.81 7.57 -0.40
CA TYR A 40 -8.53 6.69 0.74
C TYR A 40 -7.30 5.81 0.48
N VAL A 41 -7.19 5.21 -0.72
CA VAL A 41 -6.00 4.46 -1.15
C VAL A 41 -4.74 5.32 -1.03
N SER A 42 -4.78 6.55 -1.55
CA SER A 42 -3.64 7.48 -1.48
C SER A 42 -3.21 7.79 -0.04
N ARG A 43 -4.17 7.98 0.87
CA ARG A 43 -3.87 8.21 2.30
C ARG A 43 -3.19 7.00 2.94
N ILE A 44 -3.67 5.79 2.65
CA ILE A 44 -3.09 4.56 3.18
C ILE A 44 -1.67 4.36 2.62
N GLU A 45 -1.48 4.51 1.31
CA GLU A 45 -0.16 4.40 0.66
C GLU A 45 0.85 5.36 1.29
N LYS A 46 0.49 6.64 1.45
CA LYS A 46 1.38 7.64 2.07
C LYS A 46 1.75 7.27 3.51
N LYS A 47 0.81 6.72 4.29
CA LYS A 47 1.05 6.27 5.67
C LYS A 47 1.98 5.07 5.70
N ALA A 48 1.75 4.08 4.83
CA ALA A 48 2.57 2.88 4.72
C ALA A 48 4.02 3.22 4.34
N LEU A 49 4.22 4.04 3.30
CA LEU A 49 5.56 4.49 2.88
C LEU A 49 6.30 5.24 4.00
N LYS A 50 5.60 6.08 4.76
CA LYS A 50 6.20 6.78 5.91
C LYS A 50 6.66 5.82 7.00
N LYS A 51 5.90 4.76 7.28
CA LYS A 51 6.30 3.73 8.24
C LYS A 51 7.53 2.97 7.76
N LEU A 52 7.50 2.46 6.52
CA LEU A 52 8.66 1.77 5.92
C LEU A 52 9.91 2.65 5.94
N ASN A 53 9.79 3.92 5.54
CA ASN A 53 10.92 4.84 5.55
C ASN A 53 11.50 5.06 6.96
N LYS A 54 10.67 5.03 8.00
CA LYS A 54 11.13 5.15 9.39
C LYS A 54 11.93 3.92 9.80
N GLU A 55 11.48 2.72 9.44
CA GLU A 55 12.17 1.48 9.78
C GLU A 55 13.51 1.32 9.06
N PHE A 56 13.61 1.75 7.80
CA PHE A 56 14.87 1.67 7.03
C PHE A 56 15.88 2.77 7.35
N LYS A 57 15.49 3.81 8.09
CA LYS A 57 16.37 4.91 8.50
C LYS A 57 16.97 4.72 9.89
N CYS A 58 16.71 3.59 10.53
CA CYS A 58 17.27 3.20 11.82
C CYS A 58 18.49 2.29 11.64
#